data_AF-A0A358GEN5-F1
#
_entry.id   AF-A0A358GEN5-F1
#
_cell.length_a   1.000
_cell.length_b   1.000
_cell.length_c   1.000
_cell.angle_alpha   90.00
_cell.angle_beta   90.00
_cell.angle_gamma   90.00
#
_symmetry.space_group_name_H-M   'P 1'
#
loop_
_entity.id
_entity.type
_entity.pdbx_description
1 polymer ?
#
loop_
_entity_poly.entity_id
_entity_poly.type
_entity_poly.pdbx_seq_one_letter_code
_entity_poly.pdbx_strand_id
1 'polypeptide(L)'
;MSRKAKTGVWVTILVILGIIVGCFIWYFNTASGERALKTMRSNNSGGLERVVKVYSDSGELIHTYEGKIDLQDTEYGNKVLFDLDGKRIVIYNATVISEEK
;
A
#
# COMPACT_ATOMS: atom_id res chain seq x y z
N MET A 1 -13.51 -5.05 45.09
CA MET A 1 -12.31 -5.73 44.55
C MET A 1 -11.06 -5.27 45.30
N SER A 2 -10.29 -6.20 45.88
CA SER A 2 -9.08 -5.92 46.67
C SER A 2 -8.00 -5.20 45.84
N ARG A 3 -7.19 -4.33 46.46
CA ARG A 3 -6.09 -3.60 45.80
C ARG A 3 -5.13 -4.55 45.09
N LYS A 4 -4.87 -5.73 45.67
CA LYS A 4 -4.03 -6.79 45.06
C LYS A 4 -4.67 -7.39 43.81
N ALA A 5 -5.99 -7.57 43.79
CA ALA A 5 -6.72 -8.08 42.62
C ALA A 5 -6.73 -7.05 41.48
N LYS A 6 -6.86 -5.75 41.77
CA LYS A 6 -6.72 -4.68 40.78
C LYS A 6 -5.32 -4.66 40.15
N THR A 7 -4.26 -4.80 40.96
CA THR A 7 -2.88 -4.86 40.46
C THR A 7 -2.65 -6.09 39.58
N GLY A 8 -3.16 -7.27 39.97
CA GLY A 8 -3.07 -8.49 39.15
C GLY A 8 -3.71 -8.32 37.77
N VAL A 9 -4.91 -7.73 37.71
CA VAL A 9 -5.60 -7.44 36.43
C VAL A 9 -4.78 -6.51 35.54
N TRP A 10 -4.20 -5.44 36.08
CA TRP A 10 -3.34 -4.52 35.31
C TRP A 10 -2.09 -5.20 34.75
N VAL A 11 -1.46 -6.06 35.54
CA VAL A 11 -0.29 -6.83 35.08
C VAL A 11 -0.68 -7.75 33.93
N THR A 12 -1.81 -8.46 34.03
CA THR A 12 -2.29 -9.33 32.94
C THR A 12 -2.59 -8.54 31.67
N ILE A 13 -3.23 -7.37 31.78
CA ILE A 13 -3.51 -6.49 30.62
C ILE A 13 -2.20 -6.06 29.95
N LEU A 14 -1.19 -5.65 30.72
CA LEU A 14 0.10 -5.22 30.17
C LEU A 14 0.83 -6.36 29.45
N VAL A 15 0.79 -7.58 30.00
CA VAL A 15 1.39 -8.77 29.35
C VAL A 15 0.70 -9.07 28.02
N ILE A 16 -0.64 -9.05 27.98
CA ILE A 16 -1.40 -9.28 26.75
C ILE A 16 -1.08 -8.20 25.70
N LEU A 17 -1.02 -6.93 26.12
CA LEU A 17 -0.69 -5.82 25.24
C LEU A 17 0.72 -5.98 24.65
N GLY A 18 1.69 -6.40 25.48
CA GLY A 18 3.06 -6.67 25.03
C GLY A 18 3.13 -7.78 23.98
N ILE A 19 2.37 -8.86 24.15
CA ILE A 19 2.30 -9.95 23.16
C ILE A 19 1.69 -9.45 21.84
N ILE A 20 0.58 -8.70 21.90
CA ILE A 20 -0.07 -8.14 20.70
C ILE A 20 0.89 -7.23 19.94
N VAL A 21 1.58 -6.32 20.64
CA VAL A 21 2.57 -5.42 20.04
C VAL A 21 3.73 -6.21 19.43
N GLY A 22 4.23 -7.24 20.13
CA GLY A 22 5.28 -8.12 19.63
C GLY A 22 4.89 -8.85 18.34
N CYS A 23 3.69 -9.44 18.30
CA CYS A 23 3.15 -10.10 17.11
C CYS A 23 2.98 -9.11 15.95
N PHE A 24 2.54 -7.89 16.23
CA PHE A 24 2.38 -6.84 15.23
C PHE A 24 3.72 -6.43 14.63
N ILE A 25 4.72 -6.13 15.46
CA ILE A 25 6.08 -5.78 15.00
C ILE A 25 6.66 -6.91 14.15
N TRP A 26 6.51 -8.15 14.59
CA TRP A 26 6.98 -9.32 13.85
C TRP A 26 6.32 -9.44 12.47
N TYR A 27 4.98 -9.31 12.40
CA TYR A 27 4.25 -9.42 11.13
C TYR A 27 4.65 -8.33 10.13
N PHE A 28 4.75 -7.08 10.56
CA PHE A 28 5.12 -5.97 9.68
C PHE A 28 6.60 -5.96 9.27
N ASN A 29 7.44 -6.79 9.87
CA ASN A 29 8.82 -7.04 9.43
C ASN A 29 8.89 -8.12 8.32
N THR A 30 7.78 -8.79 8.00
CA THR A 30 7.71 -9.74 6.88
C THR A 30 7.46 -9.02 5.56
N ALA A 31 7.92 -9.58 4.44
CA ALA A 31 7.67 -9.02 3.11
C ALA A 31 6.18 -8.89 2.74
N SER A 32 5.30 -9.71 3.30
CA SER A 32 3.84 -9.55 3.14
C SER A 32 3.31 -8.40 4.00
N GLY A 33 3.79 -8.26 5.24
CA GLY A 33 3.43 -7.15 6.12
C GLY A 33 3.87 -5.79 5.60
N GLU A 34 5.09 -5.69 5.06
CA GLU A 34 5.56 -4.47 4.40
C GLU A 34 4.68 -4.09 3.19
N ARG A 35 4.33 -5.07 2.36
CA ARG A 35 3.40 -4.87 1.24
C ARG A 35 2.02 -4.43 1.72
N ALA A 36 1.47 -5.05 2.76
CA ALA A 36 0.21 -4.66 3.35
C ALA A 36 0.26 -3.21 3.87
N LEU A 37 1.35 -2.81 4.53
CA LEU A 37 1.53 -1.42 4.98
C LEU A 37 1.58 -0.43 3.82
N LYS A 38 2.27 -0.78 2.72
CA LYS A 38 2.30 0.03 1.50
C LYS A 38 0.91 0.16 0.88
N THR A 39 0.15 -0.92 0.77
CA THR A 39 -1.23 -0.90 0.29
C THR A 39 -2.10 0.00 1.17
N MET A 40 -2.01 -0.13 2.50
CA MET A 40 -2.74 0.73 3.44
C MET A 40 -2.36 2.21 3.27
N ARG A 41 -1.07 2.52 3.07
CA ARG A 41 -0.61 3.89 2.81
C ARG A 41 -1.11 4.43 1.47
N SER A 42 -1.07 3.64 0.39
CA SER A 42 -1.61 4.03 -0.92
C SER A 42 -3.09 4.39 -0.78
N ASN A 43 -3.89 3.49 -0.21
CA ASN A 43 -5.33 3.67 -0.05
C ASN A 43 -5.67 4.90 0.80
N ASN A 44 -4.99 5.10 1.93
CA ASN A 44 -5.29 6.20 2.85
C ASN A 44 -4.82 7.56 2.33
N SER A 45 -3.78 7.58 1.51
CA SER A 45 -3.17 8.83 1.07
C SER A 45 -3.55 9.19 -0.38
N GLY A 46 -4.30 8.34 -1.09
CA GLY A 46 -4.69 8.58 -2.48
C GLY A 46 -3.59 8.26 -3.48
N GLY A 47 -2.75 7.26 -3.18
CA GLY A 47 -1.64 6.82 -4.03
C GLY A 47 -0.28 6.87 -3.34
N LEU A 48 0.77 6.46 -4.05
CA LEU A 48 2.17 6.63 -3.66
C LEU A 48 2.90 7.45 -4.73
N GLU A 49 4.01 8.09 -4.35
CA GLU A 49 4.89 8.76 -5.31
C GLU A 49 5.48 7.74 -6.27
N ARG A 50 5.09 7.84 -7.54
CA ARG A 50 5.43 6.87 -8.58
C ARG A 50 5.83 7.56 -9.88
N VAL A 51 6.66 6.88 -10.65
CA VAL A 51 6.91 7.16 -12.06
C VAL A 51 6.26 6.06 -12.87
N VAL A 52 5.27 6.41 -13.69
CA VAL A 52 4.52 5.48 -14.55
C VAL A 52 4.94 5.71 -16.00
N LYS A 53 5.58 4.71 -16.60
CA LYS A 53 6.03 4.73 -17.99
C LYS A 53 5.11 3.87 -18.85
N VAL A 54 4.64 4.43 -19.95
CA VAL A 54 3.74 3.77 -20.90
C VAL A 54 4.50 3.51 -22.18
N TYR A 55 4.48 2.26 -22.64
CA TYR A 55 5.18 1.82 -23.84
C TYR A 55 4.20 1.35 -24.91
N SER A 56 4.60 1.56 -26.16
CA SER A 56 3.94 0.97 -27.32
C SER A 56 4.16 -0.53 -27.38
N ASP A 57 3.40 -1.20 -28.25
CA ASP A 57 3.59 -2.62 -28.54
C ASP A 57 4.98 -2.92 -29.14
N SER A 58 5.62 -1.93 -29.75
CA SER A 58 7.01 -2.02 -30.24
C SER A 58 8.07 -1.78 -29.16
N GLY A 59 7.66 -1.46 -27.92
CA GLY A 59 8.56 -1.16 -26.80
C GLY A 59 9.08 0.28 -26.76
N GLU A 60 8.50 1.18 -27.56
CA GLU A 60 8.84 2.60 -27.56
C GLU A 60 8.13 3.32 -26.40
N LEU A 61 8.84 4.18 -25.67
CA LEU A 61 8.25 4.99 -24.61
C LEU A 61 7.30 6.04 -25.22
N ILE A 62 6.00 5.91 -24.93
CA ILE A 62 4.96 6.84 -25.37
C ILE A 62 4.86 8.02 -24.40
N HIS A 63 4.85 7.73 -23.09
CA HIS A 63 4.62 8.75 -22.08
C HIS A 63 5.18 8.37 -20.71
N THR A 64 5.48 9.39 -19.91
CA THR A 64 5.86 9.25 -18.50
C THR A 64 4.96 10.13 -17.65
N TYR A 65 4.29 9.54 -16.68
CA TYR A 65 3.56 10.25 -15.62
C TYR A 65 4.37 10.19 -14.33
N GLU A 66 4.33 11.26 -13.56
CA GLU A 66 5.04 11.36 -12.30
C GLU A 66 4.17 12.05 -11.26
N GLY A 67 4.15 11.49 -10.05
CA GLY A 67 3.49 12.09 -8.90
C GLY A 67 2.83 11.04 -8.02
N LYS A 68 1.90 11.49 -7.19
CA LYS A 68 1.13 10.63 -6.30
C LYS A 68 0.04 9.90 -7.07
N ILE A 69 0.25 8.63 -7.33
CA ILE A 69 -0.58 7.82 -8.21
C ILE A 69 -1.11 6.61 -7.43
N ASP A 70 -2.43 6.42 -7.41
CA ASP A 70 -3.06 5.16 -6.99
C ASP A 70 -3.40 4.35 -8.25
N LEU A 71 -2.59 3.33 -8.53
CA LEU A 71 -2.68 2.58 -9.77
C LEU A 71 -3.66 1.42 -9.62
N GLN A 72 -4.69 1.40 -10.47
CA GLN A 72 -5.66 0.33 -10.53
C GLN A 72 -5.60 -0.36 -11.88
N ASP A 73 -5.36 -1.66 -11.86
CA ASP A 73 -5.50 -2.54 -13.01
C ASP A 73 -6.90 -3.17 -13.04
N THR A 74 -7.20 -3.86 -14.13
CA THR A 74 -8.43 -4.65 -14.25
C THR A 74 -8.10 -6.12 -14.20
N GLU A 75 -9.09 -6.94 -13.82
CA GLU A 75 -8.98 -8.40 -13.77
C GLU A 75 -8.44 -9.01 -15.08
N TYR A 76 -8.74 -8.39 -16.21
CA TYR A 76 -8.31 -8.84 -17.54
C TYR A 76 -6.96 -8.27 -17.99
N GLY A 77 -6.31 -7.41 -17.19
CA GLY A 77 -4.99 -6.84 -17.47
C GLY A 77 -4.91 -5.89 -18.67
N ASN A 78 -6.02 -5.63 -19.36
CA ASN A 78 -6.06 -4.86 -20.61
C ASN A 78 -6.29 -3.36 -20.40
N LYS A 79 -6.47 -2.94 -19.14
CA LYS A 79 -6.73 -1.55 -18.77
C LYS A 79 -6.08 -1.23 -17.43
N VAL A 80 -5.40 -0.08 -17.40
CA VAL A 80 -4.89 0.56 -16.19
C VAL A 80 -5.51 1.96 -16.07
N LEU A 81 -5.89 2.36 -14.86
CA LEU A 81 -6.41 3.70 -14.59
C LEU A 81 -5.83 4.26 -13.30
N PHE A 82 -5.68 5.58 -13.27
CA PHE A 82 -5.30 6.34 -12.09
C PHE A 82 -5.71 7.80 -12.23
N ASP A 83 -5.78 8.49 -11.11
CA ASP A 83 -6.06 9.93 -11.08
C ASP A 83 -4.76 10.69 -10.80
N LEU A 84 -4.52 11.76 -11.55
CA LEU A 84 -3.37 12.67 -11.41
C LEU A 84 -3.82 14.09 -11.69
N ASP A 85 -3.49 15.03 -10.81
CA ASP A 85 -3.83 16.47 -10.92
C ASP A 85 -5.32 16.75 -11.24
N GLY A 86 -6.22 15.97 -10.62
CA GLY A 86 -7.67 16.10 -10.81
C GLY A 86 -8.20 15.54 -12.13
N LYS A 87 -7.37 14.89 -12.93
CA LYS A 87 -7.76 14.21 -14.17
C LYS A 87 -7.64 12.71 -14.01
N ARG A 88 -8.58 11.97 -14.61
CA ARG A 88 -8.50 10.52 -14.72
C ARG A 88 -7.77 10.13 -16.00
N ILE A 89 -6.69 9.38 -15.85
CA ILE A 89 -5.95 8.76 -16.95
C ILE A 89 -6.45 7.32 -17.06
N VAL A 90 -6.75 6.89 -18.28
CA VAL A 90 -7.13 5.50 -18.59
C VAL A 90 -6.31 5.05 -19.78
N ILE A 91 -5.55 3.98 -19.60
CA ILE A 91 -4.67 3.39 -20.61
C ILE A 91 -5.22 2.03 -20.99
N TYR A 92 -5.45 1.82 -22.28
CA TYR A 92 -5.95 0.57 -22.84
C TYR A 92 -4.86 -0.13 -23.63
N ASN A 93 -4.72 -1.44 -23.43
CA ASN A 93 -3.89 -2.33 -24.25
C ASN A 93 -2.46 -1.81 -24.47
N ALA A 94 -1.81 -1.30 -23.42
CA ALA A 94 -0.43 -0.83 -23.49
C ALA A 94 0.39 -1.41 -22.34
N THR A 95 1.70 -1.54 -22.56
CA THR A 95 2.62 -1.96 -21.49
C THR A 95 2.85 -0.79 -20.54
N VAL A 96 2.60 -1.01 -19.26
CA VAL A 96 2.76 0.01 -18.20
C VAL A 96 3.74 -0.48 -17.16
N ILE A 97 4.79 0.30 -16.90
CA ILE A 97 5.75 0.06 -15.81
C ILE A 97 5.54 1.15 -14.77
N SER A 98 5.29 0.77 -13.52
CA SER A 98 5.13 1.70 -12.41
C SER A 98 6.22 1.45 -11.37
N GLU A 99 7.00 2.48 -11.07
CA GLU A 99 8.11 2.43 -10.10
C GLU A 99 7.81 3.40 -8.95
N GLU A 100 7.87 2.94 -7.70
CA GLU A 100 7.78 3.80 -6.51
C GLU A 100 9.10 4.57 -6.31
N LYS A 101 9.01 5.84 -5.89
CA LYS A 101 10.17 6.67 -5.53
C LYS A 101 10.62 6.47 -4.08
#